data_AF-A0A7S1WD23-F1
#
_entry.id   AF-A0A7S1WD23-F1
#
_cell.length_a   1.000
_cell.length_b   1.000
_cell.length_c   1.000
_cell.angle_alpha   90.00
_cell.angle_beta   90.00
_cell.angle_gamma   90.00
#
_symmetry.space_group_name_H-M   'P 1'
#
loop_
_entity.id
_entity.type
_entity.pdbx_description
1 polymer ?
#
loop_
_entity_poly.entity_id
_entity_poly.type
_entity_poly.pdbx_seq_one_letter_code
_entity_poly.pdbx_strand_id
1 'polypeptide(L)'
;VRSWPFVYLLIDDSQDILGEVLKGFGYLGGSRNRLRSEAVELFLLMNQTSTSRNFEIVRRILKESPDEKAKAERLSEVLESDTVCQSWRLPRRGDDLQNFLVQRGHLASTGADEKTMMRAMGQFLHGVGVKPAQTYNFRVWQCLEDLQVSIDPN
;
A
#
# COMPACT_ATOMS: atom_id res chain seq x y z
N VAL A 1 19.07 3.01 11.82
CA VAL A 1 19.04 2.09 10.66
C VAL A 1 18.09 0.95 10.99
N ARG A 2 16.81 1.09 10.63
CA ARG A 2 15.83 0.00 10.80
C ARG A 2 16.10 -0.99 9.67
N SER A 3 16.70 -2.12 10.00
CA SER A 3 16.89 -3.21 9.04
C SER A 3 15.51 -3.70 8.61
N TRP A 4 15.37 -4.06 7.33
CA TRP A 4 14.15 -4.52 6.67
C TRP A 4 14.27 -6.01 6.30
N PRO A 5 14.67 -6.92 7.20
CA PRO A 5 15.23 -8.22 6.82
C PRO A 5 14.22 -9.11 6.10
N PHE A 6 12.92 -8.86 6.31
CA PHE A 6 11.81 -9.65 5.77
C PHE A 6 11.46 -9.32 4.32
N VAL A 7 11.57 -8.06 3.90
CA VAL A 7 11.34 -7.68 2.50
C VAL A 7 12.43 -8.29 1.63
N TYR A 8 13.67 -8.25 2.13
CA TYR A 8 14.78 -8.91 1.49
C TYR A 8 14.56 -10.43 1.43
N LEU A 9 13.96 -11.06 2.44
CA LEU A 9 13.55 -12.49 2.38
C LEU A 9 12.46 -12.78 1.34
N LEU A 10 11.46 -11.91 1.16
CA LEU A 10 10.47 -12.05 0.07
C LEU A 10 11.04 -11.70 -1.32
N ILE A 11 12.07 -10.85 -1.37
CA ILE A 11 12.76 -10.42 -2.61
C ILE A 11 13.82 -11.46 -3.04
N ASP A 12 14.51 -12.11 -2.11
CA ASP A 12 15.57 -13.09 -2.36
C ASP A 12 15.03 -14.42 -2.88
N ASP A 13 13.89 -14.91 -2.37
CA ASP A 13 13.45 -16.29 -2.64
C ASP A 13 12.54 -16.45 -3.88
N SER A 14 11.78 -15.42 -4.29
CA SER A 14 11.07 -15.43 -5.59
C SER A 14 10.34 -14.12 -5.88
N GLN A 15 10.81 -13.40 -6.90
CA GLN A 15 10.14 -12.21 -7.40
C GLN A 15 8.69 -12.49 -7.82
N ASP A 16 8.35 -13.67 -8.33
CA ASP A 16 6.99 -13.93 -8.81
C ASP A 16 5.96 -14.06 -7.67
N ILE A 17 6.36 -14.65 -6.54
CA ILE A 17 5.51 -14.81 -5.35
C ILE A 17 5.17 -13.44 -4.74
N LEU A 18 6.14 -12.53 -4.66
CA LEU A 18 5.89 -11.17 -4.18
C LEU A 18 4.87 -10.43 -5.05
N GLY A 19 4.88 -10.66 -6.37
CA GLY A 19 3.90 -10.10 -7.28
C GLY A 19 2.47 -10.58 -6.98
N GLU A 20 2.28 -11.88 -6.80
CA GLU A 20 0.97 -12.46 -6.48
C GLU A 20 0.46 -12.05 -5.09
N VAL A 21 1.35 -11.97 -4.09
CA VAL A 21 1.03 -11.46 -2.76
C VAL A 21 0.51 -10.02 -2.82
N LEU A 22 1.23 -9.14 -3.53
CA LEU A 22 0.83 -7.75 -3.67
C LEU A 22 -0.48 -7.59 -4.47
N LYS A 23 -0.73 -8.48 -5.43
CA LYS A 23 -2.02 -8.53 -6.14
C LYS A 23 -3.16 -8.96 -5.22
N GLY A 24 -2.99 -10.03 -4.45
CA GLY A 24 -4.00 -10.52 -3.50
C GLY A 24 -4.42 -9.45 -2.50
N PHE A 25 -3.48 -8.64 -2.03
CA PHE A 25 -3.76 -7.52 -1.12
C PHE A 25 -4.21 -6.21 -1.79
N GLY A 26 -4.26 -6.16 -3.12
CA GLY A 26 -4.67 -4.98 -3.88
C GLY A 26 -3.62 -3.87 -3.97
N TYR A 27 -2.37 -4.14 -3.62
CA TYR A 27 -1.24 -3.22 -3.82
C TYR A 27 -0.72 -3.24 -5.25
N LEU A 28 -0.91 -4.32 -5.99
CA LEU A 28 -0.48 -4.46 -7.38
C LEU A 28 -1.66 -4.89 -8.26
N GLY A 29 -1.87 -4.21 -9.40
CA GLY A 29 -2.92 -4.55 -10.35
C GLY A 29 -3.81 -3.38 -10.77
N GLY A 30 -4.53 -3.56 -11.89
CA GLY A 30 -5.37 -2.54 -12.50
C GLY A 30 -4.60 -1.31 -13.00
N SER A 31 -5.33 -0.25 -13.38
CA SER A 31 -4.74 1.03 -13.80
C SER A 31 -4.10 1.79 -12.64
N ARG A 32 -4.56 1.53 -11.41
CA ARG A 32 -4.29 2.35 -10.22
C ARG A 32 -2.94 2.06 -9.57
N ASN A 33 -2.45 0.82 -9.60
CA ASN A 33 -1.13 0.44 -9.10
C ASN A 33 -0.41 -0.53 -10.06
N ARG A 34 0.19 0.04 -11.11
CA ARG A 34 0.90 -0.74 -12.14
C ARG A 34 2.40 -0.93 -11.89
N LEU A 35 2.99 -0.10 -11.03
CA LEU A 35 4.42 -0.15 -10.76
C LEU A 35 4.70 -1.03 -9.55
N ARG A 36 5.40 -2.13 -9.79
CA ARG A 36 5.77 -3.09 -8.76
C ARG A 36 6.63 -2.46 -7.66
N SER A 37 7.57 -1.59 -8.00
CA SER A 37 8.42 -0.89 -7.02
C SER A 37 7.59 -0.06 -6.05
N GLU A 38 6.63 0.72 -6.55
CA GLU A 38 5.72 1.52 -5.74
C GLU A 38 4.72 0.67 -4.94
N ALA A 39 4.29 -0.47 -5.49
CA ALA A 39 3.45 -1.42 -4.76
C ALA A 39 4.18 -2.03 -3.57
N VAL A 40 5.45 -2.41 -3.75
CA VAL A 40 6.32 -2.90 -2.67
C VAL A 40 6.47 -1.80 -1.62
N GLU A 41 6.89 -0.59 -2.03
CA GLU A 41 7.12 0.52 -1.11
C GLU A 41 5.87 0.89 -0.30
N LEU A 42 4.71 0.96 -0.95
CA LEU A 42 3.44 1.25 -0.29
C LEU A 42 3.03 0.13 0.69
N PHE A 43 3.20 -1.14 0.31
CA PHE A 43 2.97 -2.28 1.21
C PHE A 43 3.84 -2.19 2.46
N LEU A 44 5.10 -1.82 2.27
CA LEU A 44 6.05 -1.62 3.35
C LEU A 44 5.63 -0.49 4.28
N LEU A 45 5.35 0.69 3.75
CA LEU A 45 4.92 1.86 4.52
C LEU A 45 3.65 1.60 5.33
N MET A 46 2.64 1.00 4.71
CA MET A 46 1.36 0.68 5.38
C MET A 46 1.49 -0.35 6.50
N ASN A 47 2.53 -1.19 6.47
CA ASN A 47 2.73 -2.27 7.42
C ASN A 47 3.97 -2.10 8.30
N GLN A 48 4.59 -0.91 8.29
CA GLN A 48 5.81 -0.61 9.05
C GLN A 48 5.65 -0.73 10.57
N THR A 49 4.43 -0.54 11.09
CA THR A 49 4.12 -0.63 12.53
C THR A 49 3.54 -1.99 12.93
N SER A 50 3.33 -2.88 11.97
CA SER A 50 2.70 -4.19 12.19
C SER A 50 3.68 -5.17 12.83
N THR A 51 3.89 -5.07 14.15
CA THR A 51 4.19 -6.24 15.01
C THR A 51 2.95 -7.13 15.15
N SER A 52 2.24 -7.38 14.05
CA SER A 52 0.96 -8.08 14.07
C SER A 52 1.20 -9.59 14.02
N ARG A 53 0.35 -10.35 14.70
CA ARG A 53 0.33 -11.82 14.67
C ARG A 53 0.36 -12.39 13.24
N ASN A 54 -0.16 -11.65 12.26
CA ASN A 54 -0.16 -12.01 10.85
C ASN A 54 1.25 -12.03 10.24
N PHE A 55 2.15 -11.16 10.72
CA PHE A 55 3.56 -11.11 10.31
C PHE A 55 4.31 -12.40 10.68
N GLU A 56 4.09 -12.91 11.90
CA GLU A 56 4.69 -14.16 12.36
C GLU A 56 4.15 -15.39 11.64
N ILE A 57 2.88 -15.37 11.20
CA ILE A 57 2.28 -16.45 10.39
C ILE A 57 2.96 -16.52 9.01
N VAL A 58 3.10 -15.39 8.31
CA VAL A 58 3.78 -15.37 6.99
C VAL A 58 5.24 -15.78 7.12
N ARG A 59 5.95 -15.29 8.14
CA ARG A 59 7.34 -15.67 8.42
C ARG A 59 7.49 -17.17 8.65
N ARG A 60 6.53 -17.78 9.36
CA ARG A 60 6.50 -19.22 9.62
C ARG A 60 6.35 -20.00 8.32
N ILE A 61 5.42 -19.61 7.46
CA ILE A 61 5.19 -20.27 6.16
C ILE A 61 6.44 -20.25 5.29
N LEU A 62 7.12 -19.10 5.18
CA LEU A 62 8.33 -18.99 4.36
C LEU A 62 9.46 -19.90 4.86
N LYS A 63 9.59 -20.08 6.18
CA LYS A 63 10.64 -20.90 6.80
C LYS A 63 10.34 -22.39 6.82
N GLU A 64 9.08 -22.76 6.99
CA GLU A 64 8.66 -24.14 7.25
C GLU A 64 8.14 -24.85 5.99
N SER A 65 7.90 -24.13 4.90
CA SER A 65 7.46 -24.75 3.64
C SER A 65 8.62 -25.45 2.93
N PRO A 66 8.41 -26.70 2.46
CA PRO A 66 9.47 -27.54 1.90
C PRO A 66 9.92 -27.15 0.50
N ASP A 67 9.05 -26.47 -0.27
CA ASP A 67 9.31 -26.03 -1.64
C ASP A 67 8.48 -24.78 -2.00
N GLU A 68 8.80 -24.17 -3.14
CA GLU A 68 8.16 -22.94 -3.65
C GLU A 68 6.66 -23.10 -3.93
N LYS A 69 6.20 -24.29 -4.32
CA LYS A 69 4.79 -24.56 -4.59
C LYS A 69 4.00 -24.56 -3.28
N ALA A 70 4.50 -25.27 -2.27
CA ALA A 70 3.91 -25.29 -0.93
C ALA A 70 3.99 -23.91 -0.24
N LYS A 71 5.04 -23.11 -0.50
CA LYS A 71 5.10 -21.70 -0.08
C LYS A 71 3.95 -20.91 -0.71
N ALA A 72 3.79 -20.97 -2.03
CA ALA A 72 2.77 -20.21 -2.75
C ALA A 72 1.34 -20.58 -2.32
N GLU A 73 1.03 -21.88 -2.19
CA GLU A 73 -0.30 -22.37 -1.77
C GLU A 73 -0.66 -21.87 -0.36
N ARG A 74 0.25 -22.06 0.61
CA ARG A 74 0.01 -21.64 2.01
C ARG A 74 -0.02 -20.14 2.18
N LEU A 75 0.77 -19.41 1.38
CA LEU A 75 0.65 -17.96 1.32
C LEU A 75 -0.74 -17.60 0.80
N SER A 76 -1.19 -18.12 -0.35
CA SER A 76 -2.54 -17.84 -0.88
C SER A 76 -3.64 -18.04 0.16
N GLU A 77 -3.62 -19.16 0.88
CA GLU A 77 -4.59 -19.44 1.95
C GLU A 77 -4.60 -18.37 3.06
N VAL A 78 -3.43 -17.92 3.50
CA VAL A 78 -3.31 -16.87 4.52
C VAL A 78 -3.70 -15.51 3.98
N LEU A 79 -3.39 -15.22 2.72
CA LEU A 79 -3.74 -13.97 2.05
C LEU A 79 -5.26 -13.86 1.82
N GLU A 80 -5.92 -14.99 1.57
CA GLU A 80 -7.36 -15.10 1.39
C GLU A 80 -8.13 -15.15 2.72
N SER A 81 -7.44 -15.34 3.85
CA SER A 81 -8.05 -15.26 5.17
C SER A 81 -8.60 -13.86 5.45
N ASP A 82 -9.90 -13.76 5.74
CA ASP A 82 -10.58 -12.49 6.04
C ASP A 82 -9.86 -11.64 7.11
N THR A 83 -9.32 -12.29 8.14
CA THR A 83 -8.62 -11.64 9.26
C THR A 83 -7.33 -10.94 8.80
N VAL A 84 -6.58 -11.56 7.90
CA VAL A 84 -5.30 -11.03 7.40
C VAL A 84 -5.57 -10.01 6.31
N CYS A 85 -6.46 -10.34 5.37
CA CYS A 85 -6.85 -9.51 4.26
C CYS A 85 -7.39 -8.15 4.73
N GLN A 86 -8.26 -8.11 5.75
CA GLN A 86 -8.76 -6.84 6.30
C GLN A 86 -7.68 -5.98 6.94
N SER A 87 -6.69 -6.60 7.59
CA SER A 87 -5.63 -5.87 8.30
C SER A 87 -4.62 -5.19 7.38
N TRP A 88 -4.37 -5.75 6.20
CA TRP A 88 -3.29 -5.30 5.30
C TRP A 88 -3.77 -4.70 3.99
N ARG A 89 -5.07 -4.77 3.65
CA ARG A 89 -5.60 -4.18 2.42
C ARG A 89 -5.55 -2.65 2.45
N LEU A 90 -5.31 -2.05 1.28
CA LEU A 90 -5.41 -0.60 1.12
C LEU A 90 -6.81 -0.11 1.51
N PRO A 91 -6.95 0.81 2.49
CA PRO A 91 -8.25 1.31 2.89
C PRO A 91 -8.91 2.07 1.73
N ARG A 92 -10.21 1.85 1.54
CA ARG A 92 -11.01 2.61 0.55
C ARG A 92 -11.16 4.04 1.07
N ARG A 93 -10.41 4.99 0.50
CA ARG A 93 -10.39 6.39 0.98
C ARG A 93 -10.69 7.41 -0.12
N GLY A 94 -11.50 7.02 -1.10
CA GLY A 94 -11.84 7.86 -2.25
C GLY A 94 -12.58 9.14 -1.87
N ASP A 95 -13.47 9.09 -0.89
CA ASP A 95 -14.34 10.21 -0.54
C ASP A 95 -13.65 11.19 0.42
N ASP A 96 -12.96 10.68 1.45
CA ASP A 96 -12.19 11.51 2.40
C ASP A 96 -11.10 12.33 1.71
N LEU A 97 -10.37 11.71 0.78
CA LEU A 97 -9.33 12.39 0.01
C LEU A 97 -9.92 13.49 -0.89
N GLN A 98 -11.05 13.22 -1.53
CA GLN A 98 -11.72 14.23 -2.37
C GLN A 98 -12.15 15.43 -1.54
N ASN A 99 -12.80 15.19 -0.40
CA ASN A 99 -13.20 16.25 0.52
C ASN A 99 -11.99 17.07 0.99
N PHE A 100 -10.89 16.41 1.34
CA PHE A 100 -9.65 17.07 1.72
C PHE A 100 -9.06 17.95 0.61
N LEU A 101 -8.98 17.43 -0.62
CA LEU A 101 -8.45 18.20 -1.75
C LEU A 101 -9.35 19.38 -2.14
N VAL A 102 -10.66 19.26 -1.98
CA VAL A 102 -11.61 20.38 -2.13
C VAL A 102 -11.36 21.44 -1.06
N GLN A 103 -11.27 21.04 0.20
CA GLN A 103 -11.01 21.96 1.31
C GLN A 103 -9.69 22.72 1.17
N ARG A 104 -8.65 22.05 0.64
CA ARG A 104 -7.34 22.66 0.37
C ARG A 104 -7.29 23.45 -0.95
N GLY A 105 -8.39 23.53 -1.70
CA GLY A 105 -8.48 24.29 -2.95
C GLY A 105 -7.76 23.66 -4.15
N HIS A 106 -7.37 22.38 -4.04
CA HIS A 106 -6.74 21.63 -5.14
C HIS A 106 -7.76 20.90 -6.02
N LEU A 107 -9.03 20.83 -5.59
CA LEU A 107 -10.13 20.25 -6.35
C LEU A 107 -11.36 21.18 -6.27
N ALA A 108 -12.10 21.30 -7.37
CA ALA A 108 -13.27 22.19 -7.42
C ALA A 108 -14.51 21.61 -6.70
N SER A 109 -14.74 20.31 -6.83
CA SER A 109 -15.84 19.58 -6.20
C SER A 109 -15.50 18.10 -6.04
N THR A 110 -16.28 17.39 -5.25
CA THR A 110 -16.27 15.93 -5.22
C THR A 110 -16.83 15.35 -6.55
N GLY A 111 -16.59 14.07 -6.80
CA GLY A 111 -16.99 13.37 -8.02
C GLY A 111 -15.98 13.47 -9.18
N ALA A 112 -14.74 13.86 -8.90
CA ALA A 112 -13.72 14.00 -9.93
C ALA A 112 -13.24 12.65 -10.47
N ASP A 113 -12.96 12.59 -11.78
CA ASP A 113 -12.37 11.40 -12.40
C ASP A 113 -10.93 11.15 -11.92
N GLU A 114 -10.41 9.96 -12.19
CA GLU A 114 -9.08 9.53 -11.75
C GLU A 114 -7.94 10.45 -12.26
N LYS A 115 -8.05 10.97 -13.48
CA LYS A 115 -7.02 11.86 -14.06
C LYS A 115 -7.04 13.22 -13.37
N THR A 116 -8.22 13.76 -13.10
CA THR A 116 -8.41 15.01 -12.36
C THR A 116 -7.90 14.86 -10.92
N MET A 117 -8.23 13.74 -10.26
CA MET A 117 -7.70 13.39 -8.94
C MET A 117 -6.18 13.28 -8.92
N MET A 118 -5.57 12.58 -9.88
CA MET A 118 -4.11 12.45 -9.99
C MET A 118 -3.42 13.81 -10.11
N ARG A 119 -4.02 14.75 -10.85
CA ARG A 119 -3.50 16.11 -10.99
C ARG A 119 -3.62 16.90 -9.68
N ALA A 120 -4.79 16.87 -9.04
CA ALA A 120 -5.04 17.55 -7.78
C ALA A 120 -4.08 17.06 -6.67
N MET A 121 -3.93 15.74 -6.52
CA MET A 121 -2.95 15.14 -5.61
C MET A 121 -1.51 15.60 -5.94
N GLY A 122 -1.15 15.64 -7.22
CA GLY A 122 0.17 16.10 -7.64
C GLY A 122 0.45 17.56 -7.29
N GLN A 123 -0.54 18.44 -7.45
CA GLN A 123 -0.44 19.85 -7.08
C GLN A 123 -0.30 20.03 -5.56
N PHE A 124 -1.12 19.32 -4.79
CA PHE A 124 -1.04 19.32 -3.33
C PHE A 124 0.35 18.87 -2.86
N LEU A 125 0.81 17.69 -3.30
CA LEU A 125 2.10 17.13 -2.90
C LEU A 125 3.27 18.04 -3.26
N HIS A 126 3.24 18.64 -4.45
CA HIS A 126 4.25 19.62 -4.83
C HIS A 126 4.24 20.85 -3.93
N GLY A 127 3.07 21.35 -3.54
CA GLY A 127 2.91 22.47 -2.63
C GLY A 127 3.48 22.23 -1.23
N VAL A 128 3.46 20.97 -0.75
CA VAL A 128 4.06 20.56 0.53
C VAL A 128 5.49 20.02 0.40
N GLY A 129 6.12 20.16 -0.77
CA GLY A 129 7.52 19.75 -0.98
C GLY A 129 7.74 18.24 -1.15
N VAL A 130 6.67 17.46 -1.37
CA VAL A 130 6.74 16.01 -1.60
C VAL A 130 6.74 15.71 -3.09
N LYS A 131 7.68 14.87 -3.55
CA LYS A 131 7.67 14.38 -4.93
C LYS A 131 6.50 13.40 -5.12
N PRO A 132 5.55 13.68 -6.04
CA PRO A 132 4.42 12.78 -6.24
C PRO A 132 4.87 11.41 -6.77
N ALA A 133 4.33 10.34 -6.20
CA ALA A 133 4.45 8.98 -6.74
C ALA A 133 3.83 8.89 -8.15
N GLN A 134 4.02 7.80 -8.88
CA GLN A 134 3.46 7.65 -10.23
C GLN A 134 2.10 6.96 -10.22
N THR A 135 1.85 6.08 -9.25
CA THR A 135 0.62 5.30 -9.11
C THR A 135 -0.41 6.01 -8.24
N TYR A 136 -1.68 5.71 -8.50
CA TYR A 136 -2.81 6.35 -7.84
C TYR A 136 -2.83 6.06 -6.35
N ASN A 137 -2.77 4.79 -5.93
CA ASN A 137 -2.92 4.49 -4.51
C ASN A 137 -1.72 4.98 -3.69
N PHE A 138 -0.53 5.05 -4.29
CA PHE A 138 0.61 5.60 -3.57
C PHE A 138 0.48 7.11 -3.38
N ARG A 139 0.00 7.86 -4.39
CA ARG A 139 -0.33 9.30 -4.20
C ARG A 139 -1.42 9.50 -3.16
N VAL A 140 -2.46 8.66 -3.17
CA VAL A 140 -3.52 8.69 -2.15
C VAL A 140 -2.89 8.57 -0.77
N TRP A 141 -2.04 7.57 -0.57
CA TRP A 141 -1.32 7.39 0.69
C TRP A 141 -0.48 8.62 1.06
N GLN A 142 0.33 9.16 0.13
CA GLN A 142 1.16 10.34 0.37
C GLN A 142 0.31 11.57 0.79
N CYS A 143 -0.88 11.73 0.21
CA CYS A 143 -1.77 12.83 0.56
C CYS A 143 -2.41 12.64 1.95
N LEU A 144 -2.65 11.39 2.35
CA LEU A 144 -3.34 11.06 3.59
C LEU A 144 -2.41 10.94 4.81
N GLU A 145 -1.11 10.67 4.62
CA GLU A 145 -0.14 10.80 5.72
C GLU A 145 -0.12 12.23 6.26
N ASP A 146 -0.16 13.23 5.37
CA ASP A 146 -0.20 14.64 5.78
C ASP A 146 -1.51 15.00 6.51
N LEU A 147 -2.62 14.33 6.17
CA LEU A 147 -3.87 14.43 6.92
C LEU A 147 -3.72 13.93 8.36
N GLN A 148 -2.97 12.86 8.59
CA GLN A 148 -2.72 12.36 9.95
C GLN A 148 -1.81 13.31 10.74
N VAL A 149 -0.82 13.93 10.09
CA VAL A 149 0.01 14.98 10.70
C VAL A 149 -0.78 16.27 10.98
N SER A 150 -1.80 16.57 10.17
CA SER A 150 -2.66 17.76 10.33
C SER A 150 -3.79 17.59 11.36
N ILE A 151 -4.13 16.35 11.74
CA ILE A 151 -5.23 16.02 12.67
C ILE A 151 -4.72 15.76 14.11
N ASP A 152 -3.40 15.67 14.32
CA ASP A 152 -2.79 15.81 15.64
C ASP A 152 -2.24 17.23 15.85
N PRO A 153 -3.07 18.19 16.32
CA PRO A 153 -2.56 19.31 17.06
C PRO A 153 -2.57 18.94 18.55
N ASN A 154 -1.73 17.99 19.00
CA ASN A 154 -1.30 17.81 20.41
C ASN A 154 -0.48 16.53 20.64
#